data_AF-A0A7C5BZF4-F1
#
_entry.id   AF-A0A7C5BZF4-F1
#
_cell.length_a   1.000
_cell.length_b   1.000
_cell.length_c   1.000
_cell.angle_alpha   90.00
_cell.angle_beta   90.00
_cell.angle_gamma   90.00
#
_symmetry.space_group_name_H-M   'P 1'
#
loop_
_entity.id
_entity.type
_entity.pdbx_description
1 polymer ?
#
loop_
_entity_poly.entity_id
_entity_poly.type
_entity_poly.pdbx_seq_one_letter_code
_entity_poly.pdbx_strand_id
1 'polypeptide(L)' 'MRVAFFSTKPYDRHFFTKANRGVGHELVFFEPRLTVETCRL' A
#
# COMPACT_ATOMS: atom_id res chain seq x y z
N MET A 1 8.47 8.81 4.61
CA MET A 1 8.55 7.36 4.90
C MET A 1 7.82 6.60 3.81
N ARG A 2 8.32 5.43 3.39
CA ARG A 2 7.70 4.58 2.36
C ARG A 2 6.93 3.46 3.04
N VAL A 3 5.70 3.20 2.60
CA VAL A 3 4.81 2.18 3.17
C VAL A 3 4.24 1.33 2.04
N ALA A 4 4.44 0.02 2.13
CA ALA A 4 3.95 -0.95 1.17
C ALA A 4 2.70 -1.66 1.70
N PHE A 5 1.63 -1.67 0.90
CA PHE A 5 0.40 -2.41 1.14
C PHE A 5 0.34 -3.63 0.24
N PHE A 6 0.20 -4.82 0.81
CA PHE A 6 -0.03 -6.06 0.07
C PHE A 6 -1.50 -6.46 0.17
N SER A 7 -1.96 -7.33 -0.74
CA SER A 7 -3.37 -7.75 -0.87
C SER A 7 -4.33 -6.60 -1.17
N THR A 8 -3.83 -5.53 -1.78
CA THR A 8 -4.59 -4.29 -1.99
C THR A 8 -5.86 -4.55 -2.79
N LYS A 9 -6.97 -4.00 -2.30
CA LYS A 9 -8.23 -3.83 -3.04
C LYS A 9 -8.46 -2.36 -3.39
N PRO A 10 -9.39 -2.06 -4.32
CA PRO A 10 -9.65 -0.68 -4.73
C PRO A 10 -10.01 0.27 -3.57
N TYR A 11 -10.70 -0.25 -2.54
CA TYR A 11 -11.05 0.54 -1.37
C TYR A 11 -9.82 0.94 -0.53
N ASP A 12 -8.81 0.08 -0.40
CA ASP A 12 -7.60 0.40 0.36
C ASP A 12 -6.89 1.60 -0.24
N ARG A 13 -6.69 1.59 -1.56
CA ARG A 13 -6.09 2.71 -2.28
C ARG A 13 -6.86 4.01 -2.04
N HIS A 14 -8.19 3.96 -2.12
CA HIS A 14 -9.02 5.15 -1.92
C HIS A 14 -8.88 5.72 -0.50
N PHE A 15 -9.09 4.90 0.52
CA PHE A 15 -9.11 5.36 1.90
C PHE A 15 -7.73 5.75 2.42
N PHE A 16 -6.68 4.96 2.14
CA PHE A 16 -5.33 5.27 2.61
C PHE A 16 -4.72 6.47 1.87
N THR A 17 -4.99 6.64 0.56
CA THR A 17 -4.54 7.85 -0.15
C THR A 17 -5.18 9.11 0.43
N LYS A 18 -6.47 9.05 0.78
CA LYS A 18 -7.17 10.18 1.40
C LYS A 18 -6.62 10.47 2.80
N ALA A 19 -6.38 9.45 3.62
CA ALA A 19 -5.85 9.59 4.98
C ALA A 19 -4.40 10.11 5.00
N ASN A 20 -3.60 9.76 3.99
CA ASN A 20 -2.22 10.20 3.89
C ASN A 20 -2.05 11.66 3.41
N ARG A 21 -3.15 12.34 3.05
CA ARG A 21 -3.14 13.78 2.74
C ARG A 21 -2.70 14.56 3.99
N GLY A 22 -1.67 15.38 3.84
CA GLY A 22 -1.10 16.19 4.94
C GLY A 22 -0.02 15.49 5.76
N VAL A 23 0.13 14.16 5.64
CA VAL A 23 1.23 13.39 6.26
C VAL A 23 2.39 13.18 5.28
N GLY A 24 2.08 12.87 4.01
CA GLY A 24 3.07 12.81 2.94
C GLY A 24 3.96 11.57 2.94
N HIS A 25 3.44 10.41 3.37
CA HIS A 25 4.13 9.14 3.13
C HIS A 25 4.07 8.74 1.65
N GLU A 26 5.06 7.99 1.16
CA GLU A 26 4.99 7.35 -0.15
C GLU A 26 4.26 6.02 0.02
N LEU A 27 3.03 5.94 -0.49
CA LEU A 27 2.23 4.73 -0.42
C LEU A 27 2.41 3.90 -1.70
N VAL A 28 2.86 2.66 -1.54
CA VAL A 28 2.99 1.69 -2.62
C VAL A 28 1.97 0.59 -2.39
N PHE A 29 1.25 0.20 -3.44
CA PHE A 29 0.13 -0.73 -3.36
C PHE A 29 0.35 -1.91 -4.29
N PHE A 30 0.40 -3.11 -3.72
CA PHE A 30 0.52 -4.39 -4.41
C PHE A 30 -0.78 -5.18 -4.23
N GLU A 31 -1.34 -5.68 -5.34
CA GLU A 31 -2.45 -6.63 -5.34
C GLU A 31 -2.11 -8.03 -4.79
N PRO A 32 -0.91 -8.62 -5.02
CA PRO A 32 -0.60 -9.94 -4.49
C PRO A 32 -0.53 -9.96 -2.96
N ARG A 33 -0.77 -11.14 -2.37
CA ARG A 33 -0.57 -11.39 -0.93
C ARG A 33 0.92 -11.31 -0.57
N LEU A 34 1.21 -10.89 0.66
CA LEU A 34 2.56 -10.96 1.19
C LEU A 34 2.92 -12.41 1.52
N THR A 35 3.92 -12.93 0.83
CA THR A 35 4.51 -14.26 1.02
C THR A 35 6.03 -14.13 0.91
N VAL A 36 6.77 -15.23 1.09
CA VAL A 36 8.24 -15.23 0.94
C VAL A 36 8.65 -14.87 -0.50
N GLU A 37 7.84 -15.25 -1.48
CA GLU A 37 8.09 -15.01 -2.90
C GLU A 37 7.80 -13.56 -3.30
N THR A 38 6.85 -12.90 -2.64
CA THR A 38 6.39 -11.54 -2.99
C THR A 38 6.99 -10.46 -2.09
N CYS A 39 7.76 -10.80 -1.06
CA CYS A 39 8.29 -9.85 -0.08
C CYS A 39 9.30 -8.83 -0.65
N ARG A 40 9.85 -9.09 -1.84
CA ARG A 40 10.81 -8.21 -2.52
C ARG A 40 10.17 -7.21 -3.48
N LEU A 41 8.85 -7.28 -3.68
CA LEU A 41 8.11 -6.36 -4.54
C LEU A 41 8.20 -4.91 -4.01
#